data_AF-A0A8T4J5Q3-F1
#
_entry.id   AF-A0A8T4J5Q3-F1
#
_cell.length_a   1.000
_cell.length_b   1.000
_cell.length_c   1.000
_cell.angle_alpha   90.00
_cell.angle_beta   90.00
_cell.angle_gamma   90.00
#
_symmetry.space_group_name_H-M   'P 1'
#
loop_
_entity.id
_entity.type
_entity.pdbx_description
1 polymer ?
#
loop_
_entity_poly.entity_id
_entity_poly.type
_entity_poly.pdbx_seq_one_letter_code
_entity_poly.pdbx_strand_id
1 'polypeptide(L)' 'HLAESLRITAVLLQPFLTQTTEKIFAQLGVTDASLKTWDSIQSFGQLKSVTVQKGEPLFPRLEAEDEVAYIKSKMQGTA' A
#
# COMPACT_ATOMS: atom_id res chain seq x y z
N HIS A 1 -4.61 6.14 -16.62
CA HIS A 1 -3.39 6.89 -16.26
C HIS A 1 -3.14 6.91 -14.76
N LEU A 2 -4.04 7.47 -13.93
CA LEU A 2 -3.83 7.52 -12.47
C LEU A 2 -3.56 6.14 -11.82
N ALA A 3 -4.37 5.13 -12.17
CA ALA A 3 -4.19 3.77 -11.65
C ALA A 3 -2.81 3.17 -11.97
N GLU A 4 -2.26 3.49 -13.15
CA GLU A 4 -0.92 3.03 -13.55
C GLU A 4 0.17 3.75 -12.76
N SER A 5 0.02 5.05 -12.53
CA SER A 5 0.92 5.80 -11.64
C SER A 5 0.91 5.22 -10.23
N LEU A 6 -0.27 4.89 -9.69
CA LEU A 6 -0.39 4.28 -8.35
C LEU A 6 0.22 2.87 -8.31
N ARG A 7 0.07 2.06 -9.36
CA ARG A 7 0.71 0.75 -9.48
C ARG A 7 2.23 0.87 -9.44
N ILE A 8 2.80 1.78 -10.24
CA ILE A 8 4.25 2.01 -10.29
C ILE A 8 4.76 2.46 -8.91
N THR A 9 4.08 3.43 -8.28
CA THR A 9 4.42 3.87 -6.92
C THR A 9 4.35 2.73 -5.91
N ALA A 10 3.35 1.85 -5.99
CA ALA A 10 3.23 0.69 -5.11
C ALA A 10 4.39 -0.30 -5.28
N VAL A 11 4.85 -0.56 -6.52
CA VAL A 11 6.05 -1.38 -6.76
C VAL A 11 7.28 -0.74 -6.12
N LEU A 12 7.49 0.57 -6.31
CA LEU A 12 8.62 1.30 -5.73
C LEU A 12 8.61 1.34 -4.20
N LEU A 13 7.42 1.31 -3.59
CA LEU A 13 7.24 1.35 -2.14
C LEU A 13 7.35 -0.02 -1.46
N GLN A 14 7.44 -1.14 -2.20
CA GLN A 14 7.55 -2.49 -1.62
C GLN A 14 8.64 -2.63 -0.54
N PRO A 15 9.87 -2.08 -0.68
CA PRO A 15 10.89 -2.20 0.37
C PRO A 15 10.58 -1.39 1.64
N PHE A 16 9.68 -0.41 1.58
CA PHE A 16 9.34 0.47 2.72
C PHE A 16 8.00 0.11 3.36
N LEU A 17 7.02 -0.29 2.55
CA LEU A 17 5.64 -0.53 2.96
C LEU A 17 5.25 -2.00 2.69
N THR A 18 5.84 -2.91 3.45
CA THR A 18 5.76 -4.36 3.23
C THR A 18 4.35 -4.94 3.21
N GLN A 19 3.36 -4.28 3.83
CA GLN A 19 1.96 -4.73 3.87
C GLN A 19 1.02 -3.84 3.04
N THR A 20 1.32 -2.54 2.93
CA THR A 20 0.40 -1.58 2.31
C THR A 20 0.38 -1.70 0.80
N THR A 21 1.49 -2.08 0.17
CA THR A 21 1.56 -2.23 -1.29
C THR A 21 0.61 -3.29 -1.83
N GLU A 22 0.48 -4.43 -1.14
CA GLU A 22 -0.50 -5.45 -1.50
C GLU A 22 -1.95 -4.94 -1.40
N LYS A 23 -2.25 -4.13 -0.38
CA LYS A 23 -3.56 -3.49 -0.25
C LYS A 23 -3.83 -2.49 -1.38
N ILE A 24 -2.80 -1.75 -1.83
CA ILE A 24 -2.91 -0.87 -3.00
C ILE A 24 -3.23 -1.70 -4.25
N PHE A 25 -2.49 -2.78 -4.51
CA PHE A 25 -2.73 -3.64 -5.66
C PHE A 25 -4.13 -4.25 -5.64
N ALA A 26 -4.60 -4.71 -4.48
CA ALA A 26 -5.95 -5.22 -4.32
C ALA A 26 -7.03 -4.17 -4.64
N GLN A 27 -6.87 -2.92 -4.13
CA GLN A 27 -7.79 -1.82 -4.45
C GLN A 27 -7.72 -1.38 -5.91
N LEU A 28 -6.56 -1.49 -6.55
CA LEU A 28 -6.40 -1.23 -7.98
C LEU A 28 -6.90 -2.38 -8.87
N GLY A 29 -7.27 -3.54 -8.29
CA GLY A 29 -7.67 -4.73 -9.04
C GLY A 29 -6.51 -5.44 -9.74
N VAL A 30 -5.27 -5.25 -9.28
CA VAL A 30 -4.05 -5.85 -9.86
C VAL A 30 -3.82 -7.22 -9.22
N THR A 31 -4.24 -8.27 -9.90
CA THR A 31 -4.07 -9.67 -9.47
C THR A 31 -2.84 -10.34 -10.10
N ASP A 32 -2.43 -9.87 -11.28
CA ASP A 32 -1.27 -10.41 -11.97
C ASP A 32 0.04 -10.01 -11.27
N ALA A 33 0.78 -11.01 -10.81
CA ALA A 33 2.08 -10.82 -10.16
C ALA A 33 3.13 -10.23 -11.10
N SER A 34 3.01 -10.44 -12.42
CA SER A 34 3.95 -9.87 -13.40
C SER A 34 3.96 -8.34 -13.33
N LEU A 35 2.81 -7.74 -13.03
CA LEU A 35 2.60 -6.29 -12.90
C LEU A 35 3.04 -5.71 -11.55
N LYS A 36 3.54 -6.55 -10.63
CA LYS A 36 4.02 -6.16 -9.29
C LYS A 36 5.55 -6.23 -9.17
N THR A 37 6.25 -6.25 -10.30
CA THR A 37 7.71 -6.42 -10.36
C THR A 37 8.41 -5.12 -10.75
N TRP A 38 9.69 -4.99 -10.39
CA TRP A 38 10.53 -3.86 -10.82
C TRP A 38 10.69 -3.78 -12.35
N ASP A 39 10.68 -4.91 -13.05
CA ASP A 39 10.75 -4.92 -14.51
C ASP A 39 9.46 -4.38 -15.15
N SER A 40 8.30 -4.61 -14.53
CA SER A 40 7.01 -4.15 -15.03
C SER A 40 6.80 -2.63 -15.00
N ILE A 41 7.68 -1.89 -14.35
CA ILE A 41 7.60 -0.43 -14.25
C ILE A 41 8.55 0.30 -15.20
N GLN A 42 9.37 -0.43 -15.97
CA GLN A 42 10.26 0.15 -16.98
C GLN A 42 9.51 0.78 -18.16
N SER A 43 8.27 0.34 -18.40
CA SER A 43 7.39 0.91 -19.41
C SER A 43 6.02 1.25 -18.82
N PHE A 44 5.46 2.38 -19.26
CA PHE A 44 4.16 2.85 -18.80
C PHE A 44 3.02 2.25 -19.63
N GLY A 45 1.89 1.96 -18.99
CA GLY A 45 0.67 1.52 -19.67
C GLY A 45 0.52 0.00 -19.75
N GLN A 46 1.18 -0.74 -18.87
CA GLN A 46 1.02 -2.19 -18.77
C GLN A 46 -0.37 -2.56 -18.19
N LEU A 47 -0.95 -1.67 -17.40
CA LEU A 47 -2.30 -1.79 -16.85
C LEU A 47 -3.36 -1.40 -17.90
N LYS A 48 -3.97 -2.40 -18.55
CA LYS A 48 -4.89 -2.18 -19.68
C LYS A 48 -6.37 -2.15 -19.32
N SER A 49 -6.84 -3.00 -18.42
CA SER A 49 -8.25 -3.03 -17.99
C SER A 49 -8.35 -3.62 -16.61
N VAL A 50 -8.51 -2.75 -15.61
CA VAL A 50 -8.75 -3.16 -14.23
C VAL A 50 -9.96 -2.44 -13.67
N THR A 51 -10.72 -3.19 -12.87
CA THR A 51 -11.84 -2.64 -12.11
C THR A 51 -11.35 -2.36 -10.70
N VAL A 52 -11.29 -1.08 -10.35
CA VAL A 52 -10.92 -0.65 -9.00
C VAL A 52 -11.94 -1.17 -7.99
N GLN A 53 -11.44 -1.62 -6.84
CA GLN A 53 -12.23 -2.13 -5.74
C GLN A 53 -12.23 -1.10 -4.61
N LYS A 54 -13.41 -0.79 -4.08
CA LYS A 54 -13.51 0.03 -2.88
C LYS A 54 -13.02 -0.79 -1.69
N GLY A 55 -11.88 -0.41 -1.12
CA GLY A 55 -11.35 -0.98 0.11
C GLY A 55 -11.42 -0.01 1.29
N GLU A 56 -10.91 -0.45 2.43
CA GLU A 56 -10.72 0.39 3.60
C GLU A 56 -9.60 1.44 3.37
N PRO A 57 -9.63 2.59 4.08
CA PRO A 57 -8.53 3.54 4.05
C PRO A 57 -7.19 2.88 4.39
N LEU A 58 -6.21 3.00 3.49
CA LEU A 58 -4.88 2.38 3.66
C LEU A 58 -4.10 2.95 4.84
N PHE A 59 -4.31 4.23 5.11
CA PHE A 59 -3.75 4.96 6.22
C PHE A 59 -4.91 5.60 6.99
N PRO A 60 -5.54 4.86 7.92
CA PRO A 60 -6.56 5.45 8.77
C PRO A 60 -5.95 6.58 9.59
N ARG A 61 -6.75 7.61 9.84
CA ARG A 61 -6.36 8.67 10.78
C ARG A 61 -6.25 8.06 12.17
N LEU A 62 -5.15 8.32 12.84
CA LEU A 62 -4.96 7.97 14.23
C LEU A 62 -5.29 9.20 15.08
N GLU A 63 -6.02 8.99 16.18
CA GLU A 63 -6.26 10.02 17.18
C GLU A 63 -5.03 10.12 18.08
N ALA A 64 -4.49 11.33 18.20
CA ALA A 64 -3.16 11.56 18.77
C ALA A 64 -3.09 11.15 20.25
N GLU A 65 -4.16 11.41 21.00
CA GLU A 65 -4.27 11.09 22.42
C GLU A 65 -4.19 9.57 22.67
N ASP A 66 -4.91 8.79 21.85
CA ASP A 66 -4.95 7.33 21.96
C ASP A 66 -3.62 6.69 21.56
N GLU A 67 -2.97 7.22 20.52
CA GLU A 67 -1.69 6.72 20.04
C GLU A 67 -0.56 7.00 21.05
N VAL A 68 -0.54 8.20 21.65
CA VAL A 68 0.42 8.52 22.71
C VAL A 68 0.23 7.61 23.93
N ALA A 69 -1.01 7.32 24.33
CA ALA A 69 -1.30 6.39 25.42
C ALA A 69 -0.84 4.96 25.08
N TYR A 70 -1.13 4.49 23.87
CA TYR A 70 -0.72 3.16 23.40
C TYR A 70 0.81 3.02 23.38
N ILE A 71 1.53 3.99 22.81
CA ILE A 71 2.99 3.97 22.74
C ILE A 71 3.59 3.96 24.15
N LYS A 72 3.10 4.82 25.06
CA LYS A 72 3.55 4.82 26.48
C LYS A 72 3.36 3.45 27.14
N SER A 73 2.24 2.78 26.89
CA SER A 73 1.97 1.45 27.45
C SER A 73 2.94 0.38 26.92
N LYS A 74 3.38 0.49 25.65
CA LYS A 74 4.33 -0.44 25.04
C LYS A 74 5.79 -0.17 25.41
N MET A 75 6.12 1.07 25.79
CA MET A 75 7.47 1.46 26.23
C MET A 75 7.74 1.19 27.71
N GLN A 76 6.69 1.01 28.52
CA GLN A 76 6.82 0.52 29.89
C GLN A 76 7.12 -0.97 29.83
N GLY A 77 8.40 -1.32 29.73
CA GLY A 77 8.87 -2.70 29.79
C GLY A 77 8.30 -3.40 31.03
N THR A 78 7.87 -4.65 30.85
CA THR A 78 7.58 -5.57 31.95
C THR A 78 8.78 -5.60 32.89
N ALA A 79 8.59 -5.10 34.11
CA ALA A 79 9.52 -5.27 35.23
C ALA A 79 9.63 -6.76 35.60
#